data_AF-A0A376VG91-F1
#
_entry.id   AF-A0A376VG91-F1
#
_cell.length_a   1.000
_cell.length_b   1.000
_cell.length_c   1.000
_cell.angle_alpha   90.00
_cell.angle_beta   90.00
_cell.angle_gamma   90.00
#
_symmetry.space_group_name_H-M   'P 1'
#
loop_
_entity.id
_entity.type
_entity.pdbx_description
1 polymer ?
#
loop_
_entity_poly.entity_id
_entity_poly.type
_entity_poly.pdbx_seq_one_letter_code
_entity_poly.pdbx_strand_id
1 'polypeptide(L)' 'MQNRKFLTHHEINLLLQSVKQKSCSSRDVCMILLAYFHGLRVSELLSLQLSDLELTTEKYIFNG' A
#
# COMPACT_ATOMS: atom_id res chain seq x y z
N MET A 1 2.18 -24.47 19.06
CA MET A 1 1.82 -23.87 17.74
C MET A 1 2.73 -22.68 17.53
N GLN A 2 3.62 -22.71 16.53
CA GLN A 2 4.40 -21.50 16.22
C GLN A 2 3.46 -20.52 15.52
N ASN A 3 3.16 -19.41 16.18
CA ASN A 3 2.39 -18.34 15.57
C ASN A 3 3.25 -17.63 14.53
N ARG A 4 2.82 -17.68 13.28
CA ARG A 4 3.43 -16.86 12.22
C ARG A 4 3.27 -15.38 12.55
N LYS A 5 4.31 -14.60 12.28
CA LYS A 5 4.36 -13.14 12.52
C LYS A 5 4.15 -12.32 11.24
N PHE A 6 3.56 -12.92 10.21
CA PHE A 6 3.33 -12.28 8.92
C PHE A 6 1.88 -12.49 8.48
N LEU A 7 1.36 -11.56 7.67
CA LEU A 7 0.04 -11.66 7.05
C LEU A 7 0.15 -12.41 5.71
N THR A 8 -0.83 -13.24 5.41
CA THR A 8 -1.03 -13.84 4.10
C THR A 8 -1.61 -12.82 3.11
N HIS A 9 -1.52 -13.10 1.81
CA HIS A 9 -2.14 -12.26 0.79
C HIS A 9 -3.65 -12.08 1.00
N HIS A 10 -4.34 -13.13 1.47
CA HIS A 10 -5.77 -13.04 1.80
C HIS A 10 -6.03 -12.06 2.96
N GLU A 11 -5.23 -12.13 4.03
CA GLU A 11 -5.38 -11.23 5.17
C GLU A 11 -5.01 -9.78 4.83
N ILE A 12 -4.03 -9.57 3.95
CA ILE A 12 -3.73 -8.23 3.41
C ILE A 12 -4.94 -7.68 2.62
N ASN A 13 -5.60 -8.51 1.81
CA ASN A 13 -6.82 -8.08 1.11
C ASN A 13 -7.95 -7.71 2.07
N LEU A 14 -8.16 -8.48 3.14
CA LEU A 14 -9.13 -8.14 4.18
C LEU A 14 -8.78 -6.83 4.89
N LEU A 15 -7.51 -6.61 5.21
CA LEU A 15 -7.02 -5.36 5.79
C LEU A 15 -7.33 -4.18 4.87
N LEU A 16 -7.02 -4.28 3.57
CA LEU A 16 -7.31 -3.24 2.58
C LEU A 16 -8.81 -2.96 2.47
N GLN A 17 -9.66 -3.98 2.48
CA GLN A 17 -11.11 -3.82 2.45
C GLN A 17 -11.66 -3.07 3.67
N SER A 18 -11.10 -3.33 4.86
CA SER A 18 -11.51 -2.67 6.11
C SER A 18 -11.24 -1.16 6.13
N VAL A 19 -10.27 -0.72 5.33
CA VAL A 19 -9.83 0.69 5.26
C VAL A 19 -10.62 1.48 4.22
N LYS A 20 -11.19 0.81 3.21
CA LYS A 20 -11.91 1.45 2.09
C LYS A 20 -13.14 2.28 2.50
N GLN A 21 -13.73 2.02 3.66
CA GLN A 21 -14.92 2.72 4.14
C GLN A 21 -14.62 4.01 4.94
N LYS A 22 -13.35 4.38 5.12
CA LYS A 22 -12.93 5.53 5.92
C LYS A 22 -12.66 6.76 5.06
N SER A 23 -12.77 7.95 5.65
CA SER A 23 -12.56 9.25 4.97
C SER A 23 -11.15 9.45 4.37
N CYS A 24 -10.14 8.71 4.85
CA CYS A 24 -8.77 8.73 4.34
C CYS A 24 -8.39 7.46 3.56
N SER A 25 -9.39 6.72 3.04
CA SER A 25 -9.22 5.39 2.46
C SER A 25 -8.12 5.32 1.39
N SER A 26 -8.02 6.28 0.47
CA SER A 26 -6.99 6.26 -0.58
C SER A 26 -5.56 6.37 -0.04
N ARG A 27 -5.34 7.24 0.95
CA ARG A 27 -4.02 7.39 1.60
C ARG A 27 -3.66 6.12 2.35
N ASP A 28 -4.56 5.64 3.18
CA ASP A 28 -4.29 4.50 4.06
C ASP A 28 -4.09 3.21 3.24
N VAL A 29 -4.87 3.03 2.16
CA VAL A 29 -4.66 1.94 1.18
C VAL A 29 -3.28 2.06 0.53
N CYS A 30 -2.90 3.26 0.06
CA CYS A 30 -1.58 3.47 -0.56
C CYS A 30 -0.44 3.13 0.41
N MET A 31 -0.51 3.59 1.66
CA MET A 31 0.51 3.33 2.68
C MET A 31 0.64 1.83 3.00
N ILE A 32 -0.49 1.11 3.10
CA ILE A 32 -0.48 -0.35 3.31
C ILE A 32 0.17 -1.07 2.12
N LEU A 33 -0.14 -0.66 0.89
CA LEU A 33 0.44 -1.25 -0.31
C LEU A 33 1.94 -0.97 -0.42
N LEU A 34 2.38 0.25 -0.09
CA LEU A 34 3.81 0.59 -0.07
C LEU A 34 4.57 -0.25 0.96
N ALA A 35 4.02 -0.42 2.18
CA ALA A 35 4.58 -1.30 3.20
C ALA A 35 4.63 -2.76 2.72
N TYR A 36 3.59 -3.23 2.04
CA TYR A 36 3.45 -4.62 1.61
C TYR A 36 4.35 -4.99 0.43
N PHE A 37 4.40 -4.17 -0.63
CA PHE A 37 5.18 -4.46 -1.83
C PHE A 37 6.65 -4.11 -1.68
N HIS A 38 6.98 -3.04 -0.97
CA HIS A 38 8.35 -2.54 -0.86
C HIS A 38 8.98 -2.81 0.51
N GLY A 39 8.22 -3.31 1.48
CA GLY A 39 8.75 -3.65 2.81
C GLY A 39 9.12 -2.44 3.67
N LEU A 40 8.56 -1.26 3.37
CA LEU A 40 8.84 -0.04 4.12
C LEU A 40 8.41 -0.16 5.59
N ARG A 41 9.27 0.28 6.49
CA ARG A 41 8.98 0.41 7.93
C ARG A 41 8.06 1.60 8.17
N VAL A 42 7.40 1.60 9.32
CA VAL A 42 6.51 2.68 9.75
C VAL A 42 7.22 4.04 9.73
N SER A 43 8.46 4.13 10.21
CA SER A 43 9.23 5.38 10.19
C SER A 43 9.54 5.87 8.78
N GLU A 44 9.79 4.97 7.84
CA GLU A 44 10.10 5.29 6.44
C GLU A 44 8.85 5.79 5.71
N LEU A 45 7.70 5.16 5.95
CA LEU A 45 6.41 5.63 5.45
C LEU A 45 6.07 7.04 5.96
N LEU A 46 6.33 7.30 7.25
CA LEU A 46 6.05 8.61 7.86
C LEU A 46 6.99 9.71 7.37
N SER A 47 8.18 9.37 6.88
CA SER A 47 9.14 10.31 6.30
C SER A 47 9.05 10.45 4.77
N LEU A 48 8.14 9.71 4.13
CA LEU A 48 8.07 9.65 2.67
C LEU A 48 7.72 11.01 2.06
N GLN A 49 8.54 11.48 1.14
CA GLN A 49 8.31 12.70 0.37
C GLN A 49 7.98 12.35 -1.09
N LEU A 50 7.27 13.25 -1.78
CA LEU A 50 6.95 13.04 -3.19
C LEU A 50 8.21 12.95 -4.07
N SER A 51 9.30 13.59 -3.67
CA SER A 51 10.61 13.48 -4.32
C SER A 51 11.23 12.09 -4.24
N ASP A 52 10.81 11.27 -3.28
CA ASP A 52 11.30 9.89 -3.12
C ASP A 52 10.58 8.92 -4.07
N LEU A 53 9.51 9.38 -4.72
CA LEU A 53 8.68 8.59 -5.62
C LEU A 53 8.99 8.93 -7.08
N GLU A 54 9.64 7.99 -7.77
CA GLU A 54 9.68 8.01 -9.23
C GLU A 54 8.41 7.35 -9.78
N LEU A 55 7.40 8.16 -10.04
CA LEU A 55 6.16 7.70 -10.66
C LEU A 55 6.35 7.59 -12.17
N THR A 56 6.67 6.39 -12.66
CA THR A 56 6.59 6.09 -14.09
C THR A 56 5.12 6.06 -14.51
N THR A 57 4.66 7.12 -15.17
CA THR A 57 3.34 7.10 -15.82
C THR A 57 3.41 6.18 -17.03
N GLU A 58 2.96 4.93 -16.90
CA GLU A 58 2.54 4.15 -18.05
C GLU A 58 1.28 4.84 -18.63
N LYS A 59 1.48 5.69 -19.65
CA LYS A 59 0.38 6.19 -20.47
C LYS A 59 -0.26 4.99 -21.17
N TYR A 60 -1.36 4.48 -20.63
CA TYR A 60 -2.26 3.63 -21.40
C TYR A 60 -2.91 4.50 -22.48
N ILE A 61 -2.36 4.44 -23.70
CA ILE A 61 -3.02 5.00 -24.87
C ILE A 61 -4.23 4.11 -25.14
N PHE A 62 -5.42 4.56 -24.71
CA PHE A 62 -6.67 3.99 -25.17
C PHE A 62 -6.82 4.35 -26.66
N ASN A 63 -6.46 3.41 -27.53
CA ASN A 63 -6.92 3.44 -28.91
C ASN A 63 -8.36 2.92 -28.91
N GLY A 64 -9.31 3.85 -28.95
CA GLY A 64 -10.71 3.56 -29.30
C GLY A 64 -10.88 3.37 -30.80
#